data_AF-A0A1B9MXH9-F1
#
_entry.id   AF-A0A1B9MXH9-F1
#
_cell.length_a   1.000
_cell.length_b   1.000
_cell.length_c   1.000
_cell.angle_alpha   90.00
_cell.angle_beta   90.00
_cell.angle_gamma   90.00
#
_symmetry.space_group_name_H-M   'P 1'
#
loop_
_entity.id
_entity.type
_entity.pdbx_description
1 polymer ?
#
loop_
_entity_poly.entity_id
_entity_poly.type
_entity_poly.pdbx_seq_one_letter_code
_entity_poly.pdbx_strand_id
1 'polypeptide(L)'
;MSLINNKFMDKLSLAIDELFLYGKEKIQSRKEIKKINIIDQFNKDSDGNISRYVKYIEFLLKDEFLNEKDIDLLDIEISYKKYNDERIEIKGEFYASDGKIFDEFYLIDNLEIILNEIRDFIYRCYMKCDEIIDVYVN
;
A
#
# COMPACT_ATOMS: atom_id res chain seq x y z
N MET A 1 25.44 -15.45 4.38
CA MET A 1 24.37 -14.96 3.48
C MET A 1 24.80 -13.63 2.90
N SER A 2 24.80 -13.51 1.57
CA SER A 2 25.37 -12.39 0.81
C SER A 2 24.65 -11.06 1.08
N LEU A 3 25.43 -10.02 1.42
CA LEU A 3 25.02 -8.62 1.61
C LEU A 3 24.31 -8.00 0.39
N ILE A 4 24.38 -8.62 -0.79
CA ILE A 4 23.81 -8.11 -2.04
C ILE A 4 22.27 -8.33 -2.09
N ASN A 5 21.76 -9.36 -1.40
CA ASN A 5 20.34 -9.75 -1.48
C ASN A 5 19.39 -8.81 -0.71
N ASN A 6 19.86 -8.11 0.32
CA ASN A 6 19.05 -7.11 1.02
C ASN A 6 18.85 -5.85 0.17
N LYS A 7 19.83 -5.46 -0.66
CA LYS A 7 19.81 -4.18 -1.37
C LYS A 7 18.62 -4.01 -2.32
N PHE A 8 18.14 -5.08 -2.97
CA PHE A 8 16.97 -5.00 -3.84
C PHE A 8 15.66 -4.81 -3.06
N MET A 9 15.50 -5.57 -1.97
CA MET A 9 14.34 -5.46 -1.10
C MET A 9 14.33 -4.11 -0.36
N ASP A 10 15.51 -3.61 0.04
CA ASP A 10 15.68 -2.28 0.62
C ASP A 10 15.31 -1.19 -0.39
N LYS A 11 15.77 -1.31 -1.65
CA LYS A 11 15.40 -0.34 -2.71
C LYS A 11 13.90 -0.35 -3.00
N LEU A 12 13.29 -1.54 -3.02
CA LEU A 12 11.85 -1.68 -3.19
C LEU A 12 11.08 -1.05 -2.02
N SER A 13 11.50 -1.35 -0.80
CA SER A 13 10.94 -0.79 0.44
C SER A 13 10.97 0.73 0.41
N LEU A 14 12.14 1.32 0.13
CA LEU A 14 12.31 2.76 0.04
C LEU A 14 11.43 3.40 -1.04
N ALA A 15 11.30 2.75 -2.20
CA ALA A 15 10.43 3.25 -3.26
C ALA A 15 8.95 3.27 -2.83
N ILE A 16 8.48 2.24 -2.12
CA ILE A 16 7.12 2.21 -1.55
C ILE A 16 6.95 3.33 -0.53
N ASP A 17 7.93 3.52 0.37
CA ASP A 17 7.90 4.57 1.40
C ASP A 17 7.83 5.97 0.78
N GLU A 18 8.63 6.25 -0.24
CA GLU A 18 8.60 7.52 -0.98
C GLU A 18 7.25 7.77 -1.64
N LEU A 19 6.65 6.74 -2.26
CA LEU A 19 5.33 6.84 -2.89
C LEU A 19 4.22 7.06 -1.84
N PHE A 20 4.31 6.38 -0.70
CA PHE A 20 3.38 6.54 0.43
C PHE A 20 3.44 7.93 1.04
N LEU A 21 4.65 8.45 1.28
CA LEU A 21 4.85 9.80 1.78
C LEU A 21 4.31 10.84 0.79
N TYR A 22 4.58 10.68 -0.50
CA TYR A 22 4.08 11.58 -1.55
C TYR A 22 2.54 11.64 -1.56
N GLY A 23 1.85 10.50 -1.49
CA GLY A 23 0.39 10.49 -1.44
C GLY A 23 -0.17 11.05 -0.15
N LYS A 24 0.44 10.71 0.99
CA LYS A 24 0.08 11.29 2.29
C LYS A 24 0.14 12.81 2.24
N GLU A 25 1.20 13.40 1.69
CA GLU A 25 1.35 14.86 1.60
C GLU A 25 0.22 15.52 0.80
N LYS A 26 -0.30 14.85 -0.23
CA LYS A 26 -1.44 15.33 -1.02
C LYS A 26 -2.77 15.26 -0.29
N ILE A 27 -3.01 14.19 0.45
CA ILE A 27 -4.33 13.87 1.01
C ILE A 27 -4.50 14.39 2.44
N GLN A 28 -3.43 14.54 3.22
CA GLN A 28 -3.50 14.84 4.66
C GLN A 28 -4.23 16.14 5.04
N SER A 29 -4.37 17.10 4.10
CA SER A 29 -5.04 18.38 4.36
C SER A 29 -6.55 18.33 4.12
N ARG A 30 -7.07 17.22 3.57
CA ARG A 30 -8.50 17.02 3.34
C ARG A 30 -9.26 17.04 4.67
N LYS A 31 -10.37 17.79 4.73
CA LYS A 31 -11.16 17.99 5.96
C LYS A 31 -11.73 16.67 6.49
N GLU A 32 -11.96 15.72 5.59
CA GLU A 32 -12.53 14.39 5.80
C GLU A 32 -11.55 13.45 6.51
N ILE A 33 -10.25 13.69 6.35
CA ILE A 33 -9.19 12.84 6.90
C ILE A 33 -9.01 13.13 8.38
N LYS A 34 -9.14 12.08 9.19
CA LYS A 34 -8.87 12.10 10.64
C LYS A 34 -7.41 11.84 10.91
N LYS A 35 -6.82 10.85 10.23
CA LYS A 35 -5.45 10.41 10.45
C LYS A 35 -4.95 9.61 9.24
N ILE A 36 -3.65 9.68 8.97
CA ILE A 36 -2.98 8.79 8.02
C ILE A 36 -1.86 8.04 8.74
N ASN A 37 -1.89 6.71 8.69
CA ASN A 37 -0.83 5.86 9.23
C ASN A 37 -0.03 5.24 8.08
N ILE A 38 1.28 5.07 8.28
CA ILE A 38 2.12 4.23 7.43
C ILE A 38 2.65 3.13 8.35
N ILE A 39 2.47 1.87 7.96
CA ILE A 39 2.74 0.72 8.82
C ILE A 39 3.55 -0.31 8.05
N ASP A 40 4.63 -0.76 8.67
CA ASP A 40 5.45 -1.87 8.19
C ASP A 40 5.16 -3.13 9.03
N GLN A 41 4.84 -4.22 8.35
CA GLN A 41 4.62 -5.54 8.95
C GLN A 41 5.43 -6.61 8.21
N PHE A 42 5.59 -7.77 8.85
CA PHE A 42 6.25 -8.93 8.26
C PHE A 42 5.59 -10.22 8.72
N ASN A 43 5.44 -11.15 7.79
CA ASN A 43 5.06 -12.52 8.12
C ASN A 43 6.32 -13.33 8.34
N LYS A 44 6.27 -14.23 9.32
CA LYS A 44 7.35 -15.18 9.61
C LYS A 44 6.93 -16.59 9.22
N ASP A 45 7.87 -17.39 8.74
CA ASP A 45 7.68 -18.83 8.61
C ASP A 45 7.76 -19.55 9.97
N SER A 46 7.60 -20.87 9.97
CA SER A 46 7.67 -21.70 11.17
C SER A 46 9.02 -21.62 11.89
N ASP A 47 10.08 -21.27 11.17
CA ASP A 47 11.44 -21.14 11.70
C ASP A 47 11.73 -19.71 12.19
N GLY A 48 10.75 -18.81 12.11
CA GLY A 48 10.85 -17.42 12.55
C GLY A 48 11.52 -16.48 11.55
N ASN A 49 11.86 -16.94 10.34
CA ASN A 49 12.44 -16.12 9.29
C ASN A 49 11.36 -15.31 8.58
N ILE A 50 11.68 -14.10 8.12
CA ILE A 50 10.74 -13.28 7.36
C ILE A 50 10.42 -13.99 6.03
N SER A 51 9.15 -14.35 5.85
CA SER A 51 8.63 -14.99 4.66
C SER A 51 7.96 -14.00 3.71
N ARG A 52 7.51 -12.85 4.21
CA ARG A 52 6.86 -11.78 3.44
C ARG A 52 6.93 -10.46 4.17
N TYR A 53 7.12 -9.38 3.42
CA TYR A 53 7.04 -8.00 3.88
C TYR A 53 5.69 -7.44 3.47
N VAL A 54 5.08 -6.63 4.33
CA VAL A 54 3.81 -5.97 4.05
C VAL A 54 3.91 -4.51 4.49
N LYS A 55 3.52 -3.60 3.61
CA LYS A 55 3.48 -2.16 3.88
C LYS A 55 2.06 -1.65 3.66
N TYR A 56 1.59 -0.82 4.59
CA TYR A 56 0.28 -0.20 4.53
C TYR A 56 0.40 1.31 4.55
N ILE A 57 -0.48 1.98 3.82
CA ILE A 57 -0.91 3.34 4.14
C ILE A 57 -2.41 3.33 4.37
N GLU A 58 -2.80 3.74 5.56
CA GLU A 58 -4.18 3.73 6.05
C GLU A 58 -4.71 5.16 6.13
N PHE A 59 -5.91 5.40 5.60
CA PHE A 59 -6.62 6.67 5.64
C PHE A 59 -7.85 6.52 6.52
N LEU A 60 -7.74 6.99 7.76
CA LEU A 60 -8.88 7.04 8.67
C LEU A 60 -9.72 8.29 8.36
N LEU A 61 -10.99 8.08 8.06
CA LEU A 61 -11.96 9.13 7.80
C LEU A 61 -12.63 9.57 9.11
N LYS A 62 -13.12 10.80 9.15
CA LYS A 62 -13.88 11.32 10.29
C LYS A 62 -15.33 10.91 10.19
N ASP A 63 -15.83 10.32 11.27
CA ASP A 63 -17.18 9.80 11.45
C ASP A 63 -18.26 10.84 11.06
N GLU A 64 -18.03 12.14 11.35
CA GLU A 64 -18.98 13.23 11.09
C GLU A 64 -19.27 13.49 9.60
N PHE A 65 -18.39 13.03 8.71
CA PHE A 65 -18.59 13.19 7.28
C PHE A 65 -19.03 11.90 6.57
N LEU A 66 -19.04 10.75 7.25
CA LEU A 66 -19.40 9.47 6.61
C LEU A 66 -20.86 9.48 6.14
N ASN A 67 -21.10 8.93 4.95
CA ASN A 67 -22.45 8.68 4.45
C ASN A 67 -23.01 7.33 4.94
N GLU A 68 -24.18 6.92 4.44
CA GLU A 68 -24.86 5.67 4.83
C GLU A 68 -24.06 4.39 4.58
N LYS A 69 -22.96 4.44 3.80
CA LYS A 69 -22.08 3.30 3.56
C LYS A 69 -21.07 3.06 4.68
N ASP A 70 -20.90 4.03 5.59
CA ASP A 70 -20.14 3.90 6.85
C ASP A 70 -18.71 3.35 6.67
N ILE A 71 -18.06 3.73 5.57
CA ILE A 71 -16.65 3.39 5.33
C ILE A 71 -15.80 4.38 6.09
N ASP A 72 -15.23 3.97 7.20
CA ASP A 72 -14.37 4.79 8.06
C ASP A 72 -12.87 4.66 7.73
N LEU A 73 -12.49 3.69 6.90
CA LEU A 73 -11.10 3.38 6.60
C LEU A 73 -10.90 3.02 5.13
N LEU A 74 -9.81 3.53 4.55
CA LEU A 74 -9.29 3.10 3.26
C LEU A 74 -7.82 2.70 3.40
N ASP A 75 -7.43 1.56 2.85
CA ASP A 75 -6.08 1.01 2.98
C ASP A 75 -5.48 0.70 1.61
N ILE A 76 -4.22 1.11 1.42
CA ILE A 76 -3.38 0.61 0.33
C ILE A 76 -2.35 -0.35 0.96
N GLU A 77 -2.46 -1.64 0.65
CA GLU A 77 -1.53 -2.68 1.05
C GLU A 77 -0.56 -3.00 -0.11
N ILE A 78 0.74 -3.07 0.18
CA ILE A 78 1.76 -3.62 -0.71
C ILE A 78 2.47 -4.78 -0.01
N SER A 79 2.38 -5.96 -0.62
CA SER A 79 2.79 -7.23 -0.03
C SER A 79 3.78 -7.93 -0.94
N TYR A 80 5.01 -8.12 -0.48
CA TYR A 80 6.11 -8.57 -1.34
C TYR A 80 7.08 -9.53 -0.65
N LYS A 81 7.67 -10.42 -1.44
CA LYS A 81 8.73 -11.34 -0.99
C LYS A 81 9.66 -11.65 -2.13
N LYS A 82 10.86 -12.09 -1.79
CA LYS A 82 11.78 -12.66 -2.77
C LYS A 82 11.16 -13.94 -3.35
N TYR A 83 11.11 -14.03 -4.68
CA TYR A 83 10.65 -15.23 -5.38
C TYR A 83 11.84 -16.14 -5.71
N ASN A 84 12.91 -15.56 -6.26
CA ASN A 84 14.21 -16.18 -6.46
C ASN A 84 15.31 -15.08 -6.45
N ASP A 85 16.54 -15.39 -6.82
CA ASP A 85 17.67 -14.44 -6.78
C ASP A 85 17.51 -13.20 -7.68
N GLU A 86 16.63 -13.25 -8.68
CA GLU A 86 16.45 -12.19 -9.69
C GLU A 86 15.05 -11.57 -9.70
N ARG A 87 14.07 -12.23 -9.07
CA ARG A 87 12.65 -11.88 -9.14
C ARG A 87 12.02 -11.74 -7.77
N ILE A 88 11.05 -10.84 -7.72
CA ILE A 88 10.26 -10.52 -6.53
C ILE A 88 8.81 -10.87 -6.88
N GLU A 89 8.12 -11.50 -5.94
CA GLU A 89 6.67 -11.66 -5.99
C GLU A 89 6.06 -10.50 -5.22
N ILE A 90 5.10 -9.80 -5.85
CA ILE A 90 4.43 -8.65 -5.26
C ILE A 90 2.92 -8.69 -5.54
N LYS A 91 2.16 -8.23 -4.56
CA LYS A 91 0.73 -7.98 -4.62
C LYS A 91 0.47 -6.57 -4.09
N GLY A 92 -0.44 -5.83 -4.71
CA GLY A 92 -0.99 -4.60 -4.16
C GLY A 92 -2.50 -4.65 -4.14
N GLU A 93 -3.10 -4.13 -3.07
CA GLU A 93 -4.56 -4.04 -2.91
C GLU A 93 -4.94 -2.67 -2.36
N PHE A 94 -6.01 -2.09 -2.90
CA PHE A 94 -6.64 -0.90 -2.36
C PHE A 94 -8.08 -1.23 -1.98
N TYR A 95 -8.40 -1.14 -0.70
CA TYR A 95 -9.69 -1.60 -0.17
C TYR A 95 -10.22 -0.70 0.95
N ALA A 96 -11.50 -0.87 1.27
CA ALA A 96 -12.20 -0.19 2.37
C ALA A 96 -12.42 -1.12 3.58
N SER A 97 -12.76 -0.55 4.74
CA SER A 97 -13.13 -1.32 5.94
C SER A 97 -14.32 -2.27 5.75
N ASP A 98 -15.18 -2.03 4.77
CA ASP A 98 -16.26 -2.94 4.37
C ASP A 98 -15.79 -4.18 3.57
N GLY A 99 -14.49 -4.27 3.30
CA GLY A 99 -13.85 -5.34 2.52
C GLY A 99 -13.97 -5.15 1.01
N LYS A 100 -14.54 -4.04 0.51
CA LYS A 100 -14.59 -3.76 -0.92
C LYS A 100 -13.20 -3.43 -1.45
N ILE A 101 -12.75 -4.19 -2.44
CA ILE A 101 -11.52 -3.93 -3.19
C ILE A 101 -11.84 -2.99 -4.37
N PHE A 102 -11.10 -1.89 -4.47
CA PHE A 102 -11.23 -0.87 -5.52
C PHE A 102 -10.19 -1.02 -6.64
N ASP A 103 -9.02 -1.57 -6.32
CA ASP A 103 -7.95 -1.87 -7.27
C ASP A 103 -7.05 -2.97 -6.68
N GLU A 104 -6.50 -3.81 -7.55
CA GLU A 104 -5.54 -4.83 -7.15
C GLU A 104 -4.59 -5.18 -8.29
N PHE A 105 -3.40 -5.65 -7.94
CA PHE A 105 -2.50 -6.29 -8.90
C PHE A 105 -1.68 -7.40 -8.24
N TYR A 106 -1.19 -8.30 -9.08
CA TYR A 106 -0.25 -9.34 -8.69
C TYR A 106 0.76 -9.58 -9.81
N LEU A 107 2.05 -9.64 -9.45
CA LEU A 107 3.13 -9.82 -10.42
C LEU A 107 4.33 -10.56 -9.81
N ILE A 108 5.01 -11.35 -10.64
CA ILE A 108 6.34 -11.89 -10.34
C ILE A 108 7.29 -11.43 -11.45
N ASP A 109 8.17 -10.49 -11.13
CA ASP A 109 9.13 -9.97 -12.12
C ASP A 109 10.41 -9.44 -11.45
N ASN A 110 11.30 -8.89 -12.27
CA ASN A 110 12.48 -8.17 -11.83
C ASN A 110 12.11 -6.80 -11.21
N LEU A 111 13.08 -6.21 -10.50
CA LEU A 111 12.87 -4.97 -9.75
C LEU A 111 12.46 -3.78 -10.65
N GLU A 112 12.97 -3.67 -11.87
CA GLU A 112 12.66 -2.52 -12.75
C GLU A 112 11.18 -2.52 -13.14
N ILE A 113 10.66 -3.67 -13.56
CA ILE A 113 9.24 -3.81 -13.93
C ILE A 113 8.36 -3.59 -12.69
N ILE A 114 8.74 -4.14 -11.54
CA ILE A 114 7.99 -3.99 -10.29
C ILE A 114 7.93 -2.54 -9.82
N LEU A 115 9.03 -1.79 -9.91
CA LEU A 115 9.04 -0.38 -9.52
C LEU A 115 8.09 0.47 -10.38
N ASN A 116 7.94 0.13 -11.67
CA ASN A 116 6.99 0.81 -12.54
C ASN A 116 5.54 0.43 -12.18
N GLU A 117 5.26 -0.86 -11.98
CA GLU A 117 3.90 -1.31 -11.63
C GLU A 117 3.44 -0.73 -10.28
N ILE A 118 4.28 -0.73 -9.24
CA ILE A 118 3.94 -0.14 -7.94
C ILE A 118 3.66 1.34 -8.06
N ARG A 119 4.49 2.07 -8.82
CA ARG A 119 4.29 3.51 -9.03
C ARG A 119 2.92 3.77 -9.65
N ASP A 120 2.62 3.05 -10.73
CA ASP A 120 1.36 3.23 -11.46
C ASP A 120 0.16 2.81 -10.60
N PHE A 121 0.26 1.70 -9.87
CA PHE A 121 -0.76 1.25 -8.93
C PHE A 121 -1.02 2.27 -7.82
N ILE A 122 0.00 2.71 -7.09
CA ILE A 122 -0.16 3.64 -5.97
C ILE A 122 -0.74 4.98 -6.47
N TYR A 123 -0.33 5.46 -7.64
CA TYR A 123 -0.96 6.64 -8.23
C TYR A 123 -2.44 6.45 -8.55
N ARG A 124 -2.83 5.31 -9.14
CA ARG A 124 -4.25 4.98 -9.34
C ARG A 124 -5.01 4.96 -8.02
N CYS A 125 -4.42 4.40 -6.96
CA CYS A 125 -5.04 4.35 -5.64
C CYS A 125 -5.30 5.75 -5.06
N TYR A 126 -4.36 6.70 -5.18
CA TYR A 126 -4.59 8.07 -4.69
C TYR A 126 -5.66 8.81 -5.48
N MET A 127 -5.69 8.64 -6.81
CA MET A 127 -6.78 9.20 -7.62
C MET A 127 -8.14 8.65 -7.19
N LYS A 128 -8.23 7.34 -6.97
CA LYS A 128 -9.45 6.70 -6.47
C LYS A 128 -9.79 7.09 -5.03
N CYS A 129 -8.79 7.34 -4.18
CA CYS A 129 -9.01 7.79 -2.80
C CYS A 129 -9.75 9.14 -2.80
N ASP A 130 -9.35 10.08 -3.65
CA ASP A 130 -10.06 11.35 -3.81
C ASP A 130 -11.50 11.16 -4.30
N GLU A 131 -11.71 10.31 -5.32
CA GLU A 131 -13.05 9.98 -5.84
C GLU A 131 -13.95 9.30 -4.78
N ILE A 132 -13.38 8.39 -3.99
CA ILE A 132 -14.10 7.69 -2.94
C ILE A 132 -14.46 8.67 -1.83
N ILE A 133 -13.53 9.51 -1.38
CA ILE A 133 -13.85 10.54 -0.39
C ILE A 133 -14.99 11.42 -0.91
N ASP A 134 -14.93 11.89 -2.15
CA ASP A 134 -15.99 12.75 -2.71
C ASP A 134 -17.37 12.06 -2.84
N VAL A 135 -17.40 10.72 -2.99
CA VAL A 135 -18.66 9.95 -3.14
C VAL A 135 -19.18 9.40 -1.82
N TYR A 136 -18.27 9.07 -0.90
CA TYR A 136 -18.57 8.36 0.34
C TYR A 136 -18.64 9.29 1.55
N VAL A 137 -18.31 10.56 1.36
CA VAL A 137 -18.18 11.56 2.41
C VAL A 137 -18.98 12.82 2.03
N ASN A 138 -19.85 13.28 2.94
CA ASN A 138 -20.83 14.36 2.72
C ASN A 138 -20.27 15.80 2.86
#